data_AF-A0AAJ1PT29-F1
#
_entry.id   AF-A0AAJ1PT29-F1
#
_cell.length_a   1.000
_cell.length_b   1.000
_cell.length_c   1.000
_cell.angle_alpha   90.00
_cell.angle_beta   90.00
_cell.angle_gamma   90.00
#
_symmetry.space_group_name_H-M   'P 1'
#
loop_
_entity.id
_entity.type
_entity.pdbx_description
1 polymer ?
#
loop_
_entity_poly.entity_id
_entity_poly.type
_entity_poly.pdbx_seq_one_letter_code
_entity_poly.pdbx_strand_id
1 'polypeptide(L)'
;MSRHFTKEENKIIFKEYERLGMERAIKVAINISHKLPFIKKRHLTRKIIRIVSYYNKGMQDLLVEGKRGINKRPGSEAPGKKKLRIKSTLKEMNSTKVDRLLSILEENIILTKEQKKLIVREYKGKLSINELAKLFNVSKRTLFRWKKLENVVKTKEYDNILINAFASHKKVYGRMRLSQFIAKKHNIYINSRTLGRE
;
A
#
# COMPACT_ATOMS: atom_id res chain seq x y z
N MET A 1 -10.98 -21.30 2.54
CA MET A 1 -9.86 -21.27 1.57
C MET A 1 -9.67 -22.67 0.99
N SER A 2 -9.30 -22.81 -0.29
CA SER A 2 -9.11 -24.12 -0.93
C SER A 2 -7.83 -24.80 -0.44
N ARG A 3 -7.87 -26.11 -0.20
CA ARG A 3 -6.68 -26.92 0.09
C ARG A 3 -5.66 -26.85 -1.07
N HIS A 4 -4.36 -26.83 -0.73
CA HIS A 4 -3.27 -26.99 -1.70
C HIS A 4 -3.15 -28.47 -2.13
N PHE A 5 -2.92 -28.70 -3.42
CA PHE A 5 -2.70 -30.06 -3.92
C PHE A 5 -1.29 -30.53 -3.58
N THR A 6 -1.13 -31.81 -3.27
CA THR A 6 0.19 -32.45 -3.08
C THR A 6 0.93 -32.59 -4.41
N LYS A 7 2.21 -33.00 -4.36
CA LYS A 7 3.03 -33.21 -5.57
C LYS A 7 2.39 -34.23 -6.51
N GLU A 8 1.95 -35.35 -5.94
CA GLU A 8 1.31 -36.44 -6.68
C GLU A 8 -0.04 -36.02 -7.25
N GLU A 9 -0.86 -35.28 -6.47
CA GLU A 9 -2.14 -34.75 -6.94
C GLU A 9 -1.94 -33.78 -8.12
N ASN A 10 -0.94 -32.90 -8.07
CA ASN A 10 -0.60 -32.01 -9.19
C ASN A 10 -0.16 -32.78 -10.44
N LYS A 11 0.60 -33.88 -10.27
CA LYS A 11 1.06 -34.73 -11.37
C LYS A 11 -0.09 -35.43 -12.07
N ILE A 12 -1.06 -35.94 -11.30
CA ILE A 12 -2.27 -36.58 -11.83
C ILE A 12 -3.10 -35.57 -12.63
N ILE A 13 -3.31 -34.37 -12.07
CA ILE A 13 -4.06 -33.29 -12.73
C ILE A 13 -3.38 -32.88 -14.05
N PHE A 14 -2.05 -32.77 -14.06
CA PHE A 14 -1.29 -32.42 -15.26
C PHE A 14 -1.40 -33.50 -16.35
N LYS A 15 -1.21 -34.79 -16.01
CA LYS A 15 -1.35 -35.89 -16.98
C LYS A 15 -2.74 -35.96 -17.60
N GLU A 16 -3.78 -35.72 -16.80
CA GLU A 16 -5.16 -35.71 -17.32
C GLU A 16 -5.45 -34.49 -18.18
N TYR A 17 -4.80 -33.35 -17.90
CA TYR A 17 -4.84 -32.19 -18.78
C TYR A 17 -4.19 -32.49 -20.14
N GLU A 18 -3.01 -33.11 -20.16
CA GLU A 18 -2.34 -33.48 -21.43
C GLU A 18 -3.16 -34.49 -22.23
N ARG A 19 -3.79 -35.47 -21.56
CA ARG A 19 -4.51 -36.55 -22.23
C ARG A 19 -5.88 -36.12 -22.78
N LEU A 20 -6.67 -35.40 -21.98
CA LEU A 20 -8.09 -35.16 -22.24
C LEU A 20 -8.50 -33.69 -22.09
N GLY A 21 -7.54 -32.81 -21.86
CA GLY A 21 -7.76 -31.37 -21.79
C GLY A 21 -8.41 -30.89 -20.50
N MET A 22 -8.82 -29.61 -20.54
CA MET A 22 -9.15 -28.82 -19.36
C MET A 22 -10.36 -29.33 -18.57
N GLU A 23 -11.37 -29.84 -19.26
CA GLU A 23 -12.62 -30.26 -18.63
C GLU A 23 -12.43 -31.51 -17.78
N ARG A 24 -11.60 -32.45 -18.24
CA ARG A 24 -11.28 -33.67 -17.49
C ARG A 24 -10.38 -33.36 -16.30
N ALA A 25 -9.38 -32.51 -16.49
CA ALA A 25 -8.52 -32.04 -15.40
C ALA A 25 -9.32 -31.35 -14.28
N ILE A 26 -10.38 -30.60 -14.62
CA ILE A 26 -11.30 -29.99 -13.65
C ILE A 26 -12.06 -31.07 -12.85
N LYS A 27 -12.63 -32.08 -13.52
CA LYS A 27 -13.36 -33.18 -12.85
C LYS A 27 -12.45 -33.96 -11.89
N VAL A 28 -11.25 -34.29 -12.36
CA VAL A 28 -10.25 -35.00 -11.56
C VAL A 28 -9.80 -34.16 -10.36
N ALA A 29 -9.56 -32.87 -10.56
CA ALA A 29 -9.21 -31.97 -9.47
C ALA A 29 -10.32 -31.86 -8.40
N ILE A 30 -11.59 -31.82 -8.80
CA ILE A 30 -12.75 -31.82 -7.88
C ILE A 30 -12.81 -33.14 -7.09
N ASN A 31 -12.64 -34.29 -7.76
CA ASN A 31 -12.68 -35.61 -7.12
C ASN A 31 -11.55 -35.81 -6.10
N ILE A 32 -10.35 -35.32 -6.41
CA ILE A 32 -9.17 -35.45 -5.54
C ILE A 32 -9.34 -34.68 -4.23
N SER A 33 -10.12 -33.60 -4.21
CA SER A 33 -10.28 -32.81 -2.99
C SER A 33 -11.76 -32.66 -2.64
N HIS A 34 -12.18 -33.51 -1.71
CA HIS A 34 -13.52 -33.53 -1.09
C HIS A 34 -13.99 -32.17 -0.52
N LYS A 35 -13.08 -31.19 -0.34
CA LYS A 35 -13.39 -29.82 0.10
C LYS A 35 -13.56 -28.81 -1.06
N LEU A 36 -13.44 -29.23 -2.32
CA LEU A 36 -13.62 -28.40 -3.51
C LEU A 36 -15.03 -28.27 -4.11
N PRO A 37 -16.10 -28.99 -3.71
CA PRO A 37 -17.38 -28.89 -4.44
C PRO A 37 -17.99 -27.47 -4.39
N PHE A 38 -17.58 -26.64 -3.42
CA PHE A 38 -18.01 -25.25 -3.27
C PHE A 38 -17.14 -24.22 -4.00
N ILE A 39 -16.14 -24.64 -4.78
CA ILE A 39 -15.23 -23.72 -5.47
C ILE A 39 -15.75 -23.41 -6.88
N LYS A 40 -15.93 -22.12 -7.17
CA LYS A 40 -16.32 -21.66 -8.51
C LYS A 40 -15.32 -22.17 -9.56
N LYS A 41 -15.83 -22.76 -10.65
CA LYS A 41 -15.07 -23.30 -11.80
C LYS A 41 -13.87 -22.42 -12.20
N ARG A 42 -14.07 -21.09 -12.30
CA ARG A 42 -13.02 -20.10 -12.62
C ARG A 42 -11.75 -20.19 -11.77
N HIS A 43 -11.87 -20.49 -10.48
CA HIS A 43 -10.72 -20.57 -9.57
C HIS A 43 -9.94 -21.85 -9.80
N LEU A 44 -10.65 -22.94 -10.09
CA LEU A 44 -10.05 -24.22 -10.44
C LEU A 44 -9.36 -24.15 -11.79
N THR A 45 -9.98 -23.48 -12.78
CA THR A 45 -9.38 -23.21 -14.09
C THR A 45 -8.03 -22.50 -13.93
N ARG A 46 -7.98 -21.41 -13.15
CA ARG A 46 -6.71 -20.71 -12.88
C ARG A 46 -5.68 -21.58 -12.17
N LYS A 47 -6.12 -22.45 -11.26
CA LYS A 47 -5.23 -23.36 -10.53
C LYS A 47 -4.62 -24.39 -11.46
N ILE A 48 -5.40 -24.98 -12.37
CA ILE A 48 -4.93 -25.93 -13.37
C ILE A 48 -4.01 -25.26 -14.40
N ILE A 49 -4.36 -24.06 -14.90
CA ILE A 49 -3.47 -23.27 -15.78
C ILE A 49 -2.10 -23.05 -15.12
N ARG A 50 -2.10 -22.75 -13.81
CA ARG A 50 -0.85 -22.61 -13.06
C ARG A 50 -0.07 -23.92 -12.99
N ILE A 51 -0.73 -25.06 -12.72
CA ILE A 51 -0.10 -26.38 -12.71
C ILE A 51 0.56 -26.64 -14.07
N VAL A 52 -0.21 -26.54 -15.16
CA VAL A 52 0.28 -26.76 -16.53
C VAL A 52 1.48 -25.87 -16.85
N SER A 53 1.40 -24.57 -16.54
CA SER A 53 2.50 -23.64 -16.81
C SER A 53 3.79 -24.02 -16.07
N TYR A 54 3.67 -24.56 -14.85
CA TYR A 54 4.84 -24.94 -14.07
C TYR A 54 5.44 -26.26 -14.56
N TYR A 55 4.61 -27.25 -14.91
CA TYR A 55 5.10 -28.51 -15.50
C TYR A 55 5.76 -28.29 -16.85
N ASN A 56 5.16 -27.48 -17.74
CA ASN A 56 5.75 -27.16 -19.05
C ASN A 56 7.10 -26.43 -18.94
N LYS A 57 7.38 -25.78 -17.81
CA LYS A 57 8.64 -25.08 -17.53
C LYS A 57 9.61 -25.89 -16.65
N GLY A 58 9.30 -27.15 -16.34
CA GLY A 58 10.10 -27.99 -15.44
C GLY A 58 10.17 -27.48 -13.99
N MET A 59 9.21 -26.66 -13.56
CA MET A 59 9.17 -26.00 -12.24
C MET A 59 8.18 -26.66 -11.28
N GLN A 60 7.87 -27.95 -11.44
CA GLN A 60 6.86 -28.65 -10.63
C GLN A 60 7.11 -28.60 -9.11
N ASP A 61 8.36 -28.49 -8.67
CA ASP A 61 8.70 -28.45 -7.23
C ASP A 61 8.17 -27.18 -6.54
N LEU A 62 8.01 -26.09 -7.29
CA LEU A 62 7.47 -24.81 -6.78
C LEU A 62 5.94 -24.80 -6.59
N LEU A 63 5.24 -25.88 -6.99
CA LEU A 63 3.77 -26.00 -6.81
C LEU A 63 3.36 -26.48 -5.42
N VAL A 64 4.23 -27.27 -4.77
CA VAL A 64 3.98 -27.93 -3.47
C VAL A 64 4.52 -27.10 -2.33
N GLU A 65 5.60 -26.36 -2.60
CA GLU A 65 6.24 -25.53 -1.60
C GLU A 65 5.37 -24.31 -1.26
N GLY A 66 4.66 -24.42 -0.14
CA GLY A 66 4.24 -23.28 0.68
C GLY A 66 5.40 -22.42 1.20
N LYS A 67 6.62 -22.56 0.64
CA LYS A 67 7.78 -21.71 0.92
C LYS A 67 7.65 -20.39 0.17
N ARG A 68 6.60 -19.62 0.48
CA ARG A 68 6.62 -18.15 0.29
C ARG A 68 7.60 -17.43 1.24
N GLY A 69 8.46 -18.18 1.95
CA GLY A 69 9.37 -17.68 2.96
C GLY A 69 10.85 -18.03 2.78
N ILE A 70 11.21 -19.19 2.21
CA ILE A 70 12.61 -19.65 2.21
C ILE A 70 13.41 -19.07 1.03
N ASN A 71 12.77 -18.94 -0.14
CA ASN A 71 13.35 -18.30 -1.32
C ASN A 71 12.79 -16.89 -1.55
N LYS A 72 12.42 -16.17 -0.49
CA LYS A 72 12.52 -14.72 -0.60
C LYS A 72 14.01 -14.47 -0.83
N ARG A 73 14.39 -14.00 -2.01
CA ARG A 73 15.66 -13.25 -2.14
C ARG A 73 15.69 -12.35 -0.89
N PRO A 74 16.74 -12.37 -0.05
CA PRO A 74 16.85 -11.37 1.00
C PRO A 74 16.61 -10.05 0.28
N GLY A 75 15.50 -9.39 0.59
CA GLY A 75 15.02 -8.29 -0.24
C GLY A 75 16.17 -7.32 -0.28
N SER A 76 16.80 -7.15 -1.44
CA SER A 76 18.16 -6.60 -1.61
C SER A 76 18.54 -5.77 -0.39
N GLU A 77 19.23 -6.39 0.59
CA GLU A 77 19.88 -5.61 1.61
C GLU A 77 20.88 -4.80 0.82
N ALA A 78 20.51 -3.56 0.52
CA ALA A 78 21.43 -2.61 -0.07
C ALA A 78 22.68 -2.70 0.81
N PRO A 79 23.86 -3.00 0.24
CA PRO A 79 25.07 -3.25 1.01
C PRO A 79 25.14 -2.17 2.06
N GLY A 80 25.07 -2.57 3.34
CA GLY A 80 24.86 -1.65 4.45
C GLY A 80 25.77 -0.47 4.22
N LYS A 81 25.18 0.72 3.98
CA LYS A 81 25.93 1.85 3.44
C LYS A 81 27.15 2.05 4.32
N LYS A 82 28.35 1.77 3.78
CA LYS A 82 29.59 2.16 4.42
C LYS A 82 29.43 3.62 4.82
N LYS A 83 29.74 3.95 6.08
CA LYS A 83 29.74 5.33 6.58
C LYS A 83 30.64 6.16 5.65
N LEU A 84 30.05 6.78 4.64
CA LEU A 84 30.73 7.82 3.88
C LEU A 84 30.77 9.02 4.81
N ARG A 85 31.94 9.25 5.43
CA ARG A 85 32.28 10.56 5.98
C ARG A 85 32.11 11.54 4.82
N ILE A 86 31.06 12.35 4.89
CA ILE A 86 30.78 13.41 3.91
C ILE A 86 31.95 14.39 4.05
N LYS A 87 32.88 14.37 3.10
CA LYS A 87 34.00 15.34 3.06
C LYS A 87 34.00 16.21 1.80
N SER A 88 33.02 16.11 0.92
CA SER A 88 33.07 16.89 -0.32
C SER A 88 31.72 16.96 -1.04
N THR A 89 30.82 17.80 -0.53
CA THR A 89 29.88 18.59 -1.33
C THR A 89 29.45 19.76 -0.45
N LEU A 90 30.42 20.66 -0.22
CA LEU A 90 30.31 21.84 0.64
C LEU A 90 30.39 23.13 -0.19
N LYS A 91 30.02 23.04 -1.48
CA LYS A 91 29.88 24.21 -2.34
C LYS A 91 28.47 24.24 -2.88
N GLU A 92 27.87 25.41 -2.74
CA GLU A 92 26.56 25.83 -3.24
C GLU A 92 25.37 25.55 -2.30
N MET A 93 25.21 26.37 -1.26
CA MET A 93 23.91 26.95 -0.89
C MET A 93 24.05 27.99 0.24
N ASN A 94 23.87 29.27 -0.09
CA ASN A 94 23.75 30.35 0.88
C ASN A 94 22.39 30.35 1.58
N SER A 95 22.42 30.53 2.91
CA SER A 95 21.88 31.68 3.65
C SER A 95 21.19 31.23 4.94
N THR A 96 21.94 31.28 6.05
CA THR A 96 21.57 31.42 7.48
C THR A 96 20.66 30.37 8.14
N LYS A 97 19.73 29.77 7.41
CA LYS A 97 18.85 28.70 7.89
C LYS A 97 19.50 27.32 7.80
N VAL A 98 20.25 27.08 6.71
CA VAL A 98 21.03 25.84 6.53
C VAL A 98 22.15 25.77 7.57
N ASP A 99 22.79 26.88 7.90
CA ASP A 99 23.84 26.94 8.93
C ASP A 99 23.28 26.62 10.33
N ARG A 100 22.05 27.06 10.63
CA ARG A 100 21.33 26.66 11.85
C ARG A 100 20.98 25.18 11.89
N LEU A 101 20.64 24.60 10.74
CA LEU A 101 20.43 23.15 10.65
C LEU A 101 21.72 22.39 10.87
N LEU A 102 22.81 22.85 10.24
CA LEU A 102 24.13 22.27 10.38
C LEU A 102 24.59 22.34 11.84
N SER A 103 24.40 23.49 12.52
CA SER A 103 24.71 23.60 13.95
C SER A 103 23.86 22.65 14.80
N ILE A 104 22.55 22.56 14.55
CA ILE A 104 21.67 21.61 15.26
C ILE A 104 22.04 20.15 14.99
N LEU A 105 22.50 19.82 13.77
CA LEU A 105 22.94 18.49 13.37
C LEU A 105 24.33 18.13 13.90
N GLU A 106 25.21 19.11 14.04
CA GLU A 106 26.56 18.97 14.60
C GLU A 106 26.52 18.89 16.13
N GLU A 107 25.65 19.65 16.80
CA GLU A 107 25.47 19.63 18.25
C GLU A 107 24.69 18.40 18.73
N ASN A 108 23.70 17.91 17.96
CA ASN A 108 22.88 16.76 18.35
C ASN A 108 23.30 15.50 17.60
N ILE A 109 24.11 14.67 18.25
CA ILE A 109 24.50 13.33 17.75
C ILE A 109 23.25 12.47 17.42
N ILE A 110 22.13 12.72 18.10
CA ILE A 110 20.87 11.99 17.92
C ILE A 110 19.68 12.95 17.94
N LEU A 111 19.19 13.35 16.77
CA LEU A 111 17.93 14.10 16.67
C LEU A 111 16.73 13.24 17.06
N THR A 112 15.82 13.82 17.85
CA THR A 112 14.53 13.21 18.19
C THR A 112 13.61 13.14 16.96
N LYS A 113 12.60 12.26 17.03
CA LYS A 113 11.60 12.12 15.96
C LYS A 113 10.82 13.42 15.70
N GLU A 114 10.54 14.19 16.75
CA GLU A 114 9.82 15.47 16.70
C GLU A 114 10.64 16.52 15.93
N GLN A 115 11.92 16.69 16.30
CA GLN A 115 12.86 17.57 15.60
C GLN A 115 13.04 17.17 14.14
N LYS A 116 13.19 15.88 13.85
CA LYS A 116 13.28 15.38 12.46
C LYS A 116 12.04 15.75 11.64
N LYS A 117 10.83 15.64 12.21
CA LYS A 117 9.60 16.07 11.53
C LYS A 117 9.61 17.59 11.29
N LEU A 118 10.02 18.39 12.29
CA LEU A 118 10.08 19.85 12.16
C LEU A 118 10.99 20.27 10.99
N ILE A 119 12.17 19.65 10.87
CA ILE A 119 13.09 19.93 9.77
C ILE A 119 12.50 19.52 8.41
N VAL A 120 11.82 18.37 8.33
CA VAL A 120 11.13 17.95 7.09
C VAL A 120 10.04 18.95 6.70
N ARG A 121 9.39 19.61 7.67
CA ARG A 121 8.38 20.65 7.44
C ARG A 121 9.00 21.95 6.94
N GLU A 122 9.97 22.49 7.67
CA GLU A 122 10.55 23.81 7.41
C GLU A 122 11.32 23.89 6.07
N TYR A 123 11.86 22.76 5.61
CA TYR A 123 12.71 22.70 4.42
C TYR A 123 12.04 21.99 3.23
N LYS A 124 10.70 21.92 3.25
CA LYS A 124 9.90 21.41 2.13
C LYS A 124 10.21 22.18 0.85
N GLY A 125 10.89 21.53 -0.09
CA GLY A 125 11.25 22.09 -1.40
C GLY A 125 12.69 22.62 -1.51
N LYS A 126 13.40 22.82 -0.40
CA LYS A 126 14.82 23.23 -0.40
C LYS A 126 15.78 22.05 -0.37
N LEU A 127 15.40 20.98 0.33
CA LEU A 127 16.15 19.73 0.36
C LEU A 127 15.34 18.63 -0.30
N SER A 128 16.01 17.83 -1.13
CA SER A 128 15.40 16.65 -1.72
C SER A 128 15.09 15.62 -0.63
N ILE A 129 14.06 14.81 -0.85
CA ILE A 129 13.70 13.71 0.06
C ILE A 129 14.87 12.71 0.20
N ASN A 130 15.73 12.64 -0.82
CA ASN A 130 16.92 11.80 -0.81
C ASN A 130 17.99 12.32 0.15
N GLU A 131 18.22 13.64 0.19
CA GLU A 131 19.16 14.27 1.11
C GLU A 131 18.67 14.15 2.54
N LEU A 132 17.40 14.43 2.80
CA LEU A 132 16.80 14.26 4.12
C LEU A 132 16.84 12.80 4.60
N ALA A 133 16.66 11.83 3.69
CA ALA A 133 16.74 10.40 4.02
C ALA A 133 18.15 9.99 4.43
N LYS A 134 19.17 10.54 3.76
CA LYS A 134 20.58 10.33 4.13
C LYS A 134 20.89 11.00 5.48
N LEU A 135 20.45 12.24 5.66
CA LEU A 135 20.70 13.04 6.85
C LEU A 135 20.14 12.38 8.12
N PHE A 136 18.89 11.95 8.08
CA PHE A 136 18.24 11.38 9.27
C PHE A 136 18.45 9.88 9.44
N ASN A 137 19.10 9.24 8.46
CA ASN A 137 19.20 7.80 8.29
C ASN A 137 17.84 7.10 8.41
N VAL A 138 16.86 7.59 7.64
CA VAL A 138 15.48 7.05 7.65
C VAL A 138 15.04 6.73 6.23
N SER A 139 14.21 5.70 6.09
CA SER A 139 13.62 5.35 4.79
C SER A 139 12.85 6.53 4.19
N LYS A 140 12.92 6.68 2.86
CA LYS A 140 12.14 7.67 2.11
C LYS A 140 10.65 7.55 2.43
N ARG A 141 10.14 6.32 2.60
CA ARG A 141 8.74 6.04 2.94
C ARG A 141 8.33 6.67 4.27
N THR A 142 9.21 6.64 5.27
CA THR A 142 8.97 7.27 6.57
C THR A 142 8.90 8.78 6.42
N LEU A 143 9.79 9.39 5.64
CA LEU A 143 9.76 10.83 5.34
C LEU A 143 8.50 11.23 4.57
N PHE A 144 8.09 10.43 3.57
CA PHE A 144 6.82 10.64 2.85
C PHE A 144 5.61 10.57 3.79
N ARG A 145 5.62 9.67 4.78
CA ARG A 145 4.55 9.59 5.79
C ARG A 145 4.53 10.83 6.68
N TRP A 146 5.69 11.32 7.10
CA TRP A 146 5.78 12.57 7.87
C TRP A 146 5.31 13.78 7.05
N LYS A 147 5.62 13.78 5.75
CA LYS A 147 5.14 14.78 4.78
C LYS A 147 3.63 14.70 4.51
N LYS A 148 3.04 13.48 4.54
CA LYS A 148 1.62 13.23 4.17
C LYS A 148 0.63 13.44 5.32
N LEU A 149 1.07 13.36 6.57
CA LEU A 149 0.23 13.70 7.73
C LEU A 149 -0.23 15.17 7.73
N GLU A 150 0.38 15.99 6.87
CA GLU A 150 0.04 17.39 6.61
C GLU A 150 -0.75 17.61 5.32
N ASN A 151 -1.43 16.60 4.78
CA ASN A 151 -2.64 16.92 4.02
C ASN A 151 -3.61 17.54 5.02
N VAL A 152 -3.42 18.84 5.22
CA VAL A 152 -4.36 19.83 5.75
C VAL A 152 -5.72 19.28 5.42
N VAL A 153 -6.51 18.97 6.46
CA VAL A 153 -7.95 18.88 6.31
C VAL A 153 -8.30 20.21 5.69
N LYS A 154 -8.40 20.24 4.35
CA LYS A 154 -8.86 21.41 3.63
C LYS A 154 -10.32 21.47 4.04
N THR A 155 -10.59 22.14 5.15
CA THR A 155 -11.92 22.60 5.48
C THR A 155 -12.31 23.40 4.26
N LYS A 156 -13.18 22.84 3.42
CA LYS A 156 -13.79 23.62 2.36
C LYS A 156 -14.55 24.73 3.10
N GLU A 157 -14.59 25.94 2.54
CA GLU A 157 -15.28 27.09 3.15
C GLU A 157 -16.71 26.75 3.62
N TYR A 158 -17.32 25.75 2.99
CA TYR A 158 -18.67 25.29 3.23
C TYR A 158 -18.81 24.17 4.28
N ASP A 159 -17.73 23.61 4.83
CA ASP A 159 -17.81 22.47 5.75
C ASP A 159 -18.55 22.83 7.06
N ASN A 160 -18.33 24.04 7.58
CA ASN A 160 -19.04 24.52 8.76
C ASN A 160 -20.55 24.69 8.49
N ILE A 161 -20.91 25.15 7.28
CA ILE A 161 -22.31 25.29 6.86
C ILE A 161 -22.97 23.91 6.75
N LEU A 162 -22.26 22.93 6.19
CA LEU A 162 -22.73 21.55 6.07
C LEU A 162 -22.90 20.86 7.42
N ILE A 163 -21.94 21.03 8.33
CA ILE A 163 -21.99 20.48 9.69
C ILE A 163 -23.18 21.08 10.46
N ASN A 164 -23.35 22.41 10.40
CA ASN A 164 -24.46 23.09 11.06
C ASN A 164 -25.82 22.67 10.47
N ALA A 165 -25.96 22.66 9.14
CA ALA A 165 -27.18 22.21 8.49
C ALA A 165 -27.53 20.75 8.81
N PHE A 166 -26.51 19.87 8.88
CA PHE A 166 -26.71 18.49 9.29
C PHE A 166 -27.12 18.39 10.76
N ALA A 167 -26.46 19.10 11.68
CA ALA A 167 -26.77 19.08 13.10
C ALA A 167 -28.22 19.54 13.38
N SER A 168 -28.64 20.65 12.77
CA SER A 168 -29.98 21.23 12.96
C SER A 168 -31.10 20.39 12.36
N HIS A 169 -30.86 19.73 11.23
CA HIS A 169 -31.94 19.15 10.43
C HIS A 169 -31.87 17.62 10.27
N LYS A 170 -30.85 16.91 10.81
CA LYS A 170 -30.74 15.44 10.67
C LYS A 170 -31.94 14.66 11.17
N LYS A 171 -32.64 15.17 12.20
CA LYS A 171 -33.82 14.49 12.79
C LYS A 171 -35.08 14.68 11.95
N VAL A 172 -35.16 15.76 11.19
CA VAL A 172 -36.35 16.15 10.41
C VAL A 172 -36.24 15.68 8.96
N TYR A 173 -35.03 15.76 8.38
CA TYR A 173 -34.77 15.39 6.99
C TYR A 173 -33.86 14.17 6.90
N GLY A 174 -34.33 13.13 6.20
CA GLY A 174 -33.46 12.07 5.71
C GLY A 174 -32.40 12.62 4.73
N ARG A 175 -31.33 11.87 4.49
CA ARG A 175 -30.14 12.30 3.73
C ARG A 175 -30.46 12.96 2.38
N MET A 176 -31.43 12.44 1.62
CA MET A 176 -31.82 13.01 0.33
C MET A 176 -32.50 14.37 0.45
N ARG A 177 -33.45 14.50 1.39
CA ARG A 177 -34.14 15.78 1.64
C ARG A 177 -33.17 16.83 2.16
N LEU A 178 -32.20 16.41 3.00
CA LEU A 178 -31.17 17.31 3.51
C LEU A 178 -30.23 17.82 2.40
N SER A 179 -29.81 16.97 1.46
CA SER A 179 -29.00 17.44 0.32
C SER A 179 -29.73 18.45 -0.56
N GLN A 180 -31.04 18.26 -0.77
CA GLN A 180 -31.86 19.20 -1.54
C GLN A 180 -32.05 20.53 -0.79
N PHE A 181 -32.25 20.47 0.52
CA PHE A 181 -32.35 21.65 1.38
C PHE A 181 -31.06 22.49 1.34
N ILE A 182 -29.90 21.85 1.48
CA ILE A 182 -28.59 22.50 1.43
C ILE A 182 -28.37 23.14 0.06
N ALA A 183 -28.71 22.44 -1.02
CA ALA A 183 -28.61 22.97 -2.38
C ALA A 183 -29.50 24.20 -2.57
N LYS A 184 -30.75 24.16 -2.09
CA LYS A 184 -31.70 25.28 -2.25
C LYS A 184 -31.37 26.49 -1.38
N LYS A 185 -30.91 26.27 -0.13
CA LYS A 185 -30.69 27.35 0.85
C LYS A 185 -29.30 27.97 0.73
N HIS A 186 -28.29 27.18 0.42
CA HIS A 186 -26.88 27.60 0.44
C HIS A 186 -26.19 27.51 -0.92
N ASN A 187 -26.91 27.10 -1.98
CA ASN A 187 -26.37 26.91 -3.33
C ASN A 187 -25.16 25.95 -3.39
N ILE A 188 -25.13 24.97 -2.49
CA ILE A 188 -24.05 23.96 -2.40
C ILE A 188 -24.61 22.60 -2.82
N TYR A 189 -24.06 22.03 -3.88
CA TYR A 189 -24.38 20.66 -4.26
C TYR A 189 -23.56 19.67 -3.43
N ILE A 190 -24.24 18.75 -2.75
CA ILE A 190 -23.61 17.67 -1.99
C ILE A 190 -24.32 16.34 -2.26
N ASN A 191 -23.55 15.27 -2.43
CA ASN A 191 -24.10 13.94 -2.62
C ASN A 191 -24.80 13.47 -1.33
N SER A 192 -26.05 13.05 -1.43
CA SER A 192 -26.82 12.56 -0.27
C SER A 192 -26.14 11.38 0.43
N ARG A 193 -25.37 10.56 -0.29
CA ARG A 193 -24.64 9.40 0.28
C ARG A 193 -23.44 9.81 1.13
N THR A 194 -22.90 11.00 0.94
CA THR A 194 -21.74 11.50 1.70
C THR A 194 -22.15 12.26 2.97
N LEU A 195 -23.43 12.62 3.12
CA LEU A 195 -23.94 13.29 4.31
C LEU A 195 -23.94 12.36 5.54
N GLY A 196 -23.22 12.77 6.58
CA GLY A 196 -23.12 12.05 7.85
C GLY A 196 -22.15 10.85 7.81
N ARG A 197 -21.10 10.91 6.98
CA ARG A 197 -19.95 9.99 7.03
C ARG A 197 -18.74 10.72 7.62
N GLU A 198 -17.99 10.03 8.46
CA GLU A 198 -16.69 10.46 9.02
C GLU A 198 -15.55 10.29 8.02
#